data_AF-A0A5U1MPG6-F1
#
_entry.id   AF-A0A5U1MPG6-F1
#
_cell.length_a   1.000
_cell.length_b   1.000
_cell.length_c   1.000
_cell.angle_alpha   90.00
_cell.angle_beta   90.00
_cell.angle_gamma   90.00
#
_symmetry.space_group_name_H-M   'P 1'
#
loop_
_entity.id
_entity.type
_entity.pdbx_description
1 polymer ?
#
loop_
_entity_poly.entity_id
_entity_poly.type
_entity_poly.pdbx_seq_one_letter_code
_entity_poly.pdbx_strand_id
1 'polypeptide(L)'
;MSTVHSLKIGPMFFVDVLSGHKKAEFRINDRDFKCGDFLLLREWEGKYTGNKLIVKITHILPIDNLISGCGNWVMLSITPISTTDTLTIIEAMVGGEL
;
A
#
# COMPACT_ATOMS: atom_id res chain seq x y z
N MET A 1 10.88 2.52 11.70
CA MET A 1 11.17 1.64 10.55
C MET A 1 9.92 1.54 9.69
N SER A 2 10.09 1.49 8.38
CA SER A 2 8.99 1.20 7.43
C SER A 2 8.64 -0.29 7.45
N THR A 3 7.38 -0.62 7.19
CA THR A 3 6.90 -2.01 7.10
C THR A 3 6.39 -2.30 5.68
N VAL A 4 6.55 -3.55 5.21
CA VAL A 4 5.93 -4.01 3.94
C VAL A 4 4.65 -4.80 4.22
N HIS A 5 3.51 -4.26 3.80
CA HIS A 5 2.20 -4.88 3.96
C HIS A 5 1.79 -5.63 2.68
N SER A 6 1.66 -6.96 2.74
CA SER A 6 1.18 -7.75 1.59
C SER A 6 -0.34 -7.73 1.51
N LEU A 7 -0.88 -7.17 0.43
CA LEU A 7 -2.32 -7.00 0.22
C LEU A 7 -2.78 -7.53 -1.14
N LYS A 8 -4.02 -8.02 -1.20
CA LYS A 8 -4.68 -8.35 -2.47
C LYS A 8 -5.18 -7.09 -3.16
N ILE A 9 -5.18 -7.11 -4.49
CA ILE A 9 -5.79 -6.10 -5.36
C ILE A 9 -6.43 -6.80 -6.56
N GLY A 10 -7.60 -6.34 -7.02
CA GLY A 10 -8.25 -6.91 -8.21
C GLY A 10 -7.55 -6.49 -9.51
N PRO A 11 -7.68 -7.26 -10.61
CA PRO A 11 -6.92 -7.02 -11.86
C PRO A 11 -7.09 -5.61 -12.44
N MET A 12 -8.33 -5.11 -12.49
CA MET A 12 -8.63 -3.75 -12.99
C MET A 12 -7.86 -2.68 -12.21
N PHE A 13 -7.91 -2.74 -10.87
CA PHE A 13 -7.20 -1.79 -10.02
C PHE A 13 -5.67 -1.98 -10.05
N PHE A 14 -5.19 -3.22 -10.23
CA PHE A 14 -3.77 -3.51 -10.38
C PHE A 14 -3.21 -2.79 -11.61
N VAL A 15 -3.90 -2.89 -12.76
CA VAL A 15 -3.53 -2.20 -14.00
C VAL A 15 -3.58 -0.68 -13.82
N ASP A 16 -4.58 -0.13 -13.13
CA ASP A 16 -4.68 1.31 -12.89
C ASP A 16 -3.55 1.83 -11.99
N VAL A 17 -3.11 1.06 -10.99
CA VAL A 17 -1.96 1.43 -10.16
C VAL A 17 -0.67 1.31 -10.96
N LEU A 18 -0.51 0.22 -11.71
CA LEU A 18 0.66 -0.02 -12.56
C LEU A 18 0.86 1.07 -13.62
N SER A 19 -0.23 1.54 -14.23
CA SER A 19 -0.23 2.62 -15.21
C SER A 19 -0.12 4.03 -14.59
N GLY A 20 -0.18 4.14 -13.26
CA GLY A 20 -0.08 5.41 -12.54
C GLY A 20 -1.36 6.25 -12.53
N HIS A 21 -2.47 5.74 -13.05
CA HIS A 21 -3.78 6.40 -13.00
C HIS A 21 -4.37 6.39 -11.59
N LYS A 22 -4.26 5.26 -10.89
CA LYS A 22 -4.73 5.10 -9.51
C LYS A 22 -3.61 5.37 -8.52
N LYS A 23 -3.76 6.44 -7.75
CA LYS A 23 -2.76 6.96 -6.80
C LYS A 23 -3.19 6.86 -5.34
N ALA A 24 -4.28 6.14 -5.05
CA ALA A 24 -4.76 5.95 -3.69
C ALA A 24 -5.41 4.57 -3.50
N GLU A 25 -5.28 4.01 -2.29
CA GLU A 25 -5.94 2.80 -1.81
C GLU A 25 -6.92 3.12 -0.69
N PHE A 26 -8.10 2.52 -0.70
CA PHE A 26 -9.10 2.67 0.37
C PHE A 26 -9.13 1.39 1.19
N ARG A 27 -8.86 1.46 2.49
CA ARG A 27 -8.64 0.29 3.36
C ARG A 27 -9.18 0.52 4.75
N ILE A 28 -9.51 -0.56 5.44
CA ILE A 28 -9.62 -0.57 6.91
C ILE A 28 -8.19 -0.53 7.45
N ASN A 29 -7.92 0.33 8.44
CA ASN A 29 -6.61 0.42 9.09
C ASN A 29 -6.43 -0.65 10.19
N ASP A 30 -6.52 -1.92 9.78
CA ASP A 30 -6.34 -3.12 10.63
C ASP A 30 -4.87 -3.53 10.81
N ARG A 31 -3.93 -2.76 10.22
CA ARG A 31 -2.49 -3.05 10.16
C ARG A 31 -1.61 -1.92 10.71
N ASP A 32 -2.22 -0.87 11.28
CA ASP A 32 -1.52 0.33 11.74
C ASP A 32 -0.62 0.93 10.65
N PHE A 33 -1.20 1.19 9.47
CA PHE A 33 -0.49 1.75 8.32
C PHE A 33 0.16 3.08 8.67
N LYS A 34 1.40 3.30 8.21
CA LYS A 34 2.15 4.55 8.44
C LYS A 34 2.66 5.16 7.14
N CYS A 35 2.82 6.48 7.13
CA CYS A 35 3.56 7.14 6.06
C CYS A 35 5.00 6.60 6.01
N GLY A 36 5.47 6.27 4.82
CA GLY A 36 6.76 5.62 4.62
C GLY A 36 6.70 4.09 4.59
N ASP A 37 5.58 3.47 4.97
CA ASP A 37 5.37 2.03 4.74
C ASP A 37 5.22 1.72 3.25
N PHE A 38 5.31 0.44 2.93
CA PHE A 38 5.14 -0.07 1.57
C PHE A 38 3.96 -1.04 1.51
N LEU A 39 3.26 -1.03 0.39
CA LEU A 39 2.24 -2.02 0.06
C LEU A 39 2.78 -2.93 -1.04
N LEU A 40 2.91 -4.23 -0.75
CA LEU A 40 3.07 -5.25 -1.77
C LEU A 40 1.69 -5.64 -2.28
N LEU A 41 1.25 -5.01 -3.36
CA LEU A 41 -0.03 -5.25 -4.01
C LEU A 41 0.09 -6.47 -4.93
N ARG A 42 -0.66 -7.52 -4.61
CA ARG A 42 -0.67 -8.81 -5.29
C ARG A 42 -1.99 -8.98 -6.03
N GLU A 43 -1.92 -9.11 -7.34
CA GLU A 43 -3.10 -9.29 -8.17
C GLU A 43 -3.83 -10.59 -7.82
N TRP A 44 -5.15 -10.48 -7.65
CA TRP A 44 -6.02 -11.55 -7.21
C TRP A 44 -7.30 -11.63 -8.05
N GLU A 45 -7.48 -12.75 -8.74
CA GLU A 45 -8.65 -13.07 -9.57
C GLU A 45 -9.13 -14.49 -9.22
N GLY A 46 -9.75 -14.65 -8.06
CA GLY A 46 -10.09 -15.97 -7.48
C GLY A 46 -8.89 -16.80 -7.03
N LYS A 47 -7.71 -16.55 -7.58
CA LYS A 47 -6.38 -17.03 -7.20
C LYS A 47 -5.34 -15.92 -7.41
N TYR A 48 -4.16 -16.08 -6.84
CA TYR A 48 -3.03 -15.21 -7.20
C TYR A 48 -2.62 -15.47 -8.65
N THR A 49 -2.53 -14.42 -9.46
CA THR A 49 -2.08 -14.53 -10.86
C THR A 49 -0.56 -14.63 -10.97
N GLY A 50 0.16 -14.17 -9.94
CA GLY A 50 1.62 -14.03 -9.91
C GLY A 50 2.09 -12.59 -10.06
N ASN A 51 1.24 -11.71 -10.60
CA ASN A 51 1.54 -10.29 -10.73
C ASN A 51 1.58 -9.61 -9.37
N LYS A 52 2.61 -8.78 -9.18
CA LYS A 52 2.84 -8.01 -7.96
C LYS A 52 3.48 -6.68 -8.29
N LEU A 53 3.13 -5.65 -7.53
CA LEU A 53 3.78 -4.35 -7.58
C LEU A 53 3.94 -3.82 -6.15
N ILE A 54 4.96 -3.01 -5.93
CA ILE A 54 5.22 -2.38 -4.65
C ILE A 54 5.04 -0.86 -4.79
N VAL A 55 4.32 -0.27 -3.84
CA VAL A 55 4.10 1.17 -3.76
C VAL A 55 4.39 1.66 -2.35
N LYS A 56 4.75 2.93 -2.24
CA LYS A 56 5.01 3.59 -0.96
C LYS A 56 3.77 4.37 -0.52
N ILE A 57 3.43 4.30 0.77
CA ILE A 57 2.42 5.16 1.38
C ILE A 57 3.05 6.53 1.64
N THR A 58 2.52 7.57 1.02
CA THR A 58 3.02 8.95 1.18
C THR A 58 2.15 9.80 2.09
N HIS A 59 0.88 9.44 2.22
CA HIS A 59 -0.07 10.14 3.08
C HIS A 59 -1.20 9.20 3.50
N ILE A 60 -1.76 9.45 4.68
CA ILE A 60 -2.89 8.70 5.23
C ILE A 60 -3.95 9.71 5.66
N LEU A 61 -5.15 9.54 5.14
CA LEU A 61 -6.33 10.30 5.54
C LEU A 61 -7.29 9.38 6.32
N PRO A 62 -7.40 9.54 7.65
CA PRO A 62 -8.46 8.92 8.45
C PRO A 62 -9.82 9.48 8.05
N ILE A 63 -10.78 8.60 7.76
CA ILE A 63 -12.08 8.97 7.19
C ILE A 63 -13.12 9.27 8.28
N ASP A 64 -12.95 8.69 9.47
CA ASP A 64 -13.78 8.96 10.65
C ASP A 64 -13.86 10.44 11.02
N ASN A 65 -12.76 11.18 10.79
CA ASN A 65 -12.69 12.62 11.01
C ASN A 65 -13.49 13.45 9.99
N LEU A 66 -13.89 12.85 8.86
CA LEU A 66 -14.61 13.52 7.78
C LEU A 66 -16.08 13.09 7.73
N ILE A 67 -16.34 11.81 7.94
CA ILE A 67 -17.67 11.21 7.84
C ILE A 67 -17.89 10.34 9.08
N SER A 68 -18.80 10.77 9.95
CA SER A 68 -19.15 10.02 11.15
C SER A 68 -19.73 8.65 10.80
N GLY A 69 -19.38 7.63 11.58
CA GLY A 69 -19.84 6.26 11.36
C GLY A 69 -19.02 5.46 10.33
N CYS A 70 -18.01 6.08 9.70
CA CYS A 70 -17.11 5.38 8.79
C CYS A 70 -16.08 4.49 9.48
N GLY A 71 -15.99 4.47 10.82
CA GLY A 71 -15.07 3.60 11.54
C GLY A 71 -13.60 3.82 11.17
N ASN A 72 -12.77 2.79 11.33
CA ASN A 72 -11.31 2.89 11.13
C ASN A 72 -10.89 2.76 9.65
N TRP A 73 -11.63 3.38 8.73
CA TRP A 73 -11.26 3.42 7.31
C TRP A 73 -10.26 4.55 7.04
N VAL A 74 -9.34 4.29 6.12
CA VAL A 74 -8.30 5.21 5.69
C VAL A 74 -8.22 5.24 4.17
N MET A 75 -7.93 6.43 3.63
CA MET A 75 -7.42 6.58 2.28
C MET A 75 -5.90 6.74 2.32
N LEU A 76 -5.20 5.79 1.71
CA LEU A 76 -3.74 5.76 1.61
C LEU A 76 -3.35 6.35 0.26
N SER A 77 -2.69 7.51 0.25
CA SER A 77 -2.03 8.00 -0.96
C SER A 77 -0.79 7.17 -1.23
N ILE A 78 -0.62 6.75 -2.48
CA ILE A 78 0.46 5.85 -2.88
C ILE A 78 1.25 6.40 -4.06
N THR A 79 2.54 6.10 -4.09
CA THR A 79 3.42 6.39 -5.23
C THR A 79 4.18 5.14 -5.66
N PRO A 80 4.49 5.00 -6.95
CA PRO A 80 5.49 4.03 -7.40
C PRO A 80 6.81 4.23 -6.64
N ILE A 81 7.52 3.13 -6.40
CA ILE A 81 8.85 3.19 -5.78
C ILE A 81 9.88 3.79 -6.75
N SER A 82 10.86 4.49 -6.19
CA SER A 82 12.01 5.04 -6.91
C SER A 82 13.30 4.38 -6.45
N THR A 83 14.42 4.64 -7.14
CA THR A 83 15.75 4.13 -6.74
C THR A 83 16.12 4.52 -5.31
N THR A 84 15.67 5.68 -4.84
CA THR A 84 15.92 6.19 -3.48
C THR A 84 15.23 5.37 -2.40
N ASP A 85 14.17 4.61 -2.73
CA ASP A 85 13.44 3.79 -1.77
C ASP A 85 14.08 2.40 -1.55
N THR A 86 15.09 2.04 -2.34
CA THR A 86 15.65 0.67 -2.37
C THR A 86 16.15 0.20 -1.01
N LEU A 87 16.94 1.03 -0.31
CA LEU A 87 17.48 0.68 1.01
C LEU A 87 16.35 0.51 2.04
N THR A 88 15.41 1.44 2.07
CA THR A 88 14.28 1.40 3.01
C THR A 88 13.38 0.19 2.78
N ILE A 89 13.24 -0.27 1.52
CA ILE A 89 12.50 -1.50 1.20
C ILE A 89 13.24 -2.73 1.73
N ILE A 90 14.56 -2.82 1.54
CA ILE A 90 15.36 -3.96 2.02
C ILE A 90 15.29 -4.04 3.54
N GLU A 91 15.46 -2.92 4.24
CA GLU A 91 15.32 -2.85 5.69
C GLU A 91 13.94 -3.31 6.16
N ALA A 92 12.88 -2.84 5.49
CA ALA A 92 11.50 -3.21 5.78
C ALA A 92 11.19 -4.69 5.50
N MET A 93 11.89 -5.31 4.54
CA MET A 93 11.74 -6.73 4.20
C MET A 93 12.49 -7.67 5.13
N VAL A 94 13.67 -7.24 5.61
CA VAL A 94 14.55 -8.07 6.47
C VAL A 94 14.17 -7.97 7.95
N GLY A 95 13.31 -7.01 8.33
CA GLY A 95 12.79 -6.91 9.70
C GLY A 95 13.70 -6.17 10.68
N GLY A 96 14.66 -5.39 10.16
CA GLY A 96 15.56 -4.56 10.96
C GLY A 96 16.94 -5.18 11.18
N GLU A 97 17.96 -4.34 10.99
CA GLU A 97 19.41 -4.50 11.18
C GLU A 97 20.18 -5.33 10.13
N LEU A 98 20.90 -4.60 9.26
CA LEU A 98 22.33 -4.88 9.02
C LEU A 98 23.13 -4.26 10.16
#